data_AF-A0A2V8NKN6-F1
#
_entry.id   AF-A0A2V8NKN6-F1
#
_cell.length_a   1.000
_cell.length_b   1.000
_cell.length_c   1.000
_cell.angle_alpha   90.00
_cell.angle_beta   90.00
_cell.angle_gamma   90.00
#
_symmetry.space_group_name_H-M   'P 1'
#
loop_
_entity.id
_entity.type
_entity.pdbx_description
1 polymer ?
#
loop_
_entity_poly.entity_id
_entity_poly.type
_entity_poly.pdbx_seq_one_letter_code
_entity_poly.pdbx_strand_id
1 'polypeptide(L)' 'MTRKVVTFFVLATGLLAICGTALAHHGEAGSYDNTVRITVKATVSEIVWVNPHAQLYIDFKNDRGENEHWGIEM' A
#
# COMPACT_ATOMS: atom_id res chain seq x y z
N MET A 1 3.34 -47.51 -5.65
CA MET A 1 2.46 -46.33 -5.69
C MET A 1 2.66 -45.37 -4.52
N THR A 2 3.10 -45.83 -3.35
CA THR A 2 3.26 -45.03 -2.12
C THR A 2 4.28 -43.89 -2.19
N ARG A 3 5.48 -44.10 -2.77
CA ARG A 3 6.51 -43.03 -2.83
C ARG A 3 6.08 -41.83 -3.66
N LYS A 4 5.44 -42.04 -4.82
CA LYS A 4 4.95 -40.96 -5.70
C LYS A 4 3.86 -40.14 -5.02
N VAL A 5 2.97 -40.80 -4.26
CA VAL A 5 1.91 -40.14 -3.48
C VAL A 5 2.52 -39.29 -2.36
N VAL A 6 3.48 -39.82 -1.61
CA VAL A 6 4.18 -39.06 -0.56
C VAL A 6 4.92 -37.86 -1.13
N THR A 7 5.66 -38.02 -2.24
CA THR A 7 6.35 -36.90 -2.90
C THR A 7 5.36 -35.82 -3.36
N PHE A 8 4.21 -36.20 -3.91
CA PHE A 8 3.17 -35.25 -4.30
C PHE A 8 2.65 -34.43 -3.12
N PHE A 9 2.33 -35.08 -1.99
CA PHE A 9 1.85 -34.37 -0.80
C PHE A 9 2.91 -33.42 -0.20
N VAL A 10 4.18 -33.83 -0.20
CA VAL A 10 5.29 -32.96 0.27
C VAL A 10 5.43 -31.72 -0.61
N LEU A 11 5.39 -31.89 -1.93
CA LEU A 11 5.48 -30.77 -2.88
C LEU A 11 4.27 -29.84 -2.79
N ALA A 12 3.06 -30.39 -2.68
CA ALA A 12 1.83 -29.61 -2.53
C ALA A 12 1.83 -28.79 -1.24
N THR A 13 2.25 -29.39 -0.12
CA THR A 13 2.35 -28.69 1.17
C THR A 13 3.44 -27.62 1.16
N GLY A 14 4.59 -27.91 0.55
CA GLY A 14 5.67 -26.94 0.38
C GLY A 14 5.26 -25.73 -0.47
N LEU A 15 4.49 -25.96 -1.55
CA LEU A 15 3.96 -24.89 -2.39
C LEU A 15 2.97 -24.01 -1.61
N LEU A 16 2.02 -24.62 -0.88
CA LEU A 16 1.05 -23.90 -0.06
C LEU A 16 1.70 -23.07 1.05
N ALA A 17 2.80 -23.56 1.64
CA ALA A 17 3.54 -22.84 2.68
C ALA A 17 4.21 -21.54 2.15
N ILE A 18 4.53 -21.46 0.85
CA ILE A 18 5.20 -20.30 0.25
C ILE A 18 4.18 -19.26 -0.27
N CYS A 19 2.94 -19.68 -0.59
CA CYS A 19 1.88 -18.81 -1.11
C CYS A 19 1.43 -17.69 -0.16
N GLY A 20 1.64 -17.81 1.15
CA GLY A 20 1.22 -16.80 2.12
C GLY A 20 1.90 -15.43 1.97
N THR A 21 3.11 -15.39 1.40
CA THR A 21 3.88 -14.16 1.22
C THR A 21 3.23 -13.19 0.20
N ALA A 22 2.55 -13.73 -0.81
CA ALA A 22 1.82 -12.93 -1.81
C ALA A 22 0.57 -12.24 -1.22
N LEU A 23 -0.01 -12.80 -0.15
CA LEU A 23 -1.21 -12.27 0.51
C LEU A 23 -0.89 -11.15 1.51
N ALA A 24 0.38 -10.96 1.88
CA ALA A 24 0.80 -9.89 2.78
C ALA A 24 1.13 -8.57 2.04
N HIS A 25 1.16 -8.57 0.69
CA HIS A 25 1.38 -7.37 -0.12
C HIS A 25 0.06 -6.67 -0.46
N HIS A 26 -0.77 -6.37 0.54
CA HIS A 26 -1.92 -5.49 0.33
C HIS A 26 -1.51 -4.05 0.63
N GLY A 27 -0.84 -3.43 -0.35
CA GLY A 27 -0.55 -2.00 -0.34
C GLY A 27 -1.82 -1.18 -0.58
N GLU A 28 -1.98 -0.13 0.24
CA GLU A 28 -2.74 1.13 0.07
C GLU A 28 -4.22 1.12 -0.40
N ALA A 29 -4.72 0.09 -1.07
CA ALA A 29 -6.01 0.09 -1.76
C ALA A 29 -7.24 0.29 -0.85
N GLY A 30 -7.08 0.24 0.47
CA GLY A 30 -8.15 0.44 1.46
C GLY A 30 -8.04 1.69 2.32
N SER A 31 -6.93 2.44 2.28
CA SER A 31 -6.72 3.59 3.19
C SER A 31 -7.23 4.91 2.62
N TYR A 32 -7.41 5.00 1.29
CA TYR A 32 -7.97 6.16 0.62
C TYR A 32 -9.32 5.87 -0.06
N ASP A 33 -10.17 6.90 -0.10
CA ASP A 33 -11.37 6.87 -0.93
C ASP A 33 -11.00 7.08 -2.40
N ASN A 34 -10.84 5.97 -3.11
CA ASN A 34 -10.49 5.98 -4.54
C ASN A 34 -11.62 6.49 -5.46
N THR A 35 -12.80 6.79 -4.93
CA THR A 35 -13.90 7.40 -5.70
C THR A 35 -13.81 8.93 -5.73
N VAL A 36 -13.00 9.51 -4.85
CA VAL A 36 -12.83 10.96 -4.74
C VAL A 36 -11.47 11.37 -5.27
N ARG A 37 -11.45 12.37 -6.14
CA ARG A 37 -10.21 12.96 -6.67
C ARG A 37 -10.32 14.47 -6.66
N ILE A 38 -9.36 15.12 -6.03
CA ILE A 38 -9.28 16.58 -5.96
C ILE A 38 -7.98 17.07 -6.59
N THR A 39 -7.99 18.33 -7.01
CA THR A 39 -6.79 19.03 -7.47
C THR A 39 -6.64 20.29 -6.63
N VAL A 40 -5.53 20.43 -5.94
CA VAL A 40 -5.27 21.57 -5.06
C VAL A 40 -3.98 22.29 -5.46
N LYS A 41 -3.97 23.61 -5.29
CA LYS A 41 -2.72 24.38 -5.28
C LYS A 41 -2.24 24.45 -3.83
N ALA A 42 -1.13 23.78 -3.56
CA ALA A 42 -0.60 23.64 -2.21
C ALA A 42 0.87 24.05 -2.12
N THR A 43 1.32 24.32 -0.91
CA THR A 43 2.74 24.48 -0.56
C THR A 43 3.24 23.14 -0.02
N VAL A 44 4.39 22.67 -0.50
CA VAL A 44 5.07 21.50 0.10
C VAL A 44 5.72 21.93 1.41
N SER A 45 5.36 21.28 2.52
CA SER A 45 5.94 21.57 3.83
C SER A 45 7.02 20.59 4.24
N GLU A 46 6.93 19.32 3.83
CA GLU A 46 7.95 18.30 4.14
C GLU A 46 7.99 17.18 3.11
N ILE A 47 9.17 16.60 2.90
CA ILE A 47 9.37 15.36 2.15
C ILE A 47 10.14 14.39 3.05
N VAL A 48 9.54 13.25 3.36
CA VAL A 48 10.18 12.15 4.08
C VAL A 48 10.60 11.10 3.07
N TRP A 49 11.90 11.08 2.75
CA TRP A 49 12.45 10.19 1.73
C TRP A 49 12.92 8.86 2.34
N VAL A 50 12.01 7.89 2.42
CA VAL A 50 12.25 6.55 2.97
C VAL A 50 11.67 5.47 2.06
N ASN A 51 12.06 4.22 2.28
CA ASN A 51 11.59 3.04 1.54
C ASN A 51 10.78 2.14 2.49
N PRO A 52 9.66 1.52 2.08
CA PRO A 52 9.16 1.37 0.70
C PRO A 52 8.31 2.52 0.15
N HIS A 53 7.76 3.35 1.02
CA HIS A 53 6.87 4.44 0.63
C HIS A 53 7.38 5.76 1.21
N ALA A 54 7.67 6.71 0.34
CA ALA A 54 8.03 8.06 0.76
C ALA A 54 6.76 8.86 1.09
N GLN A 55 6.89 9.91 1.90
CA GLN A 55 5.76 10.75 2.27
C GLN A 55 5.99 12.19 1.81
N LEU A 56 4.97 12.79 1.20
CA LEU A 56 4.91 14.22 0.89
C LEU A 56 3.85 14.87 1.76
N TYR A 57 4.23 15.94 2.47
CA TYR A 57 3.29 16.74 3.25
C TYR A 57 3.05 18.09 2.57
N ILE A 58 1.78 18.49 2.54
CA ILE A 58 1.34 19.72 1.89
C ILE A 58 0.42 20.53 2.80
N ASP A 59 0.48 21.85 2.64
CA ASP A 59 -0.45 22.81 3.25
C ASP A 59 -1.19 23.57 2.14
N PHE A 60 -2.52 23.63 2.26
CA PHE A 60 -3.35 24.40 1.33
C PHE A 60 -4.58 24.97 2.03
N LYS A 61 -5.29 25.86 1.32
CA LYS A 61 -6.57 26.41 1.77
C LYS A 61 -7.68 25.76 0.95
N ASN A 62 -8.66 25.15 1.60
CA ASN A 62 -9.78 24.51 0.92
C ASN A 62 -10.78 25.55 0.38
N ASP A 63 -11.82 25.07 -0.31
CA ASP A 63 -12.85 25.92 -0.93
C ASP A 63 -13.67 26.70 0.10
N ARG A 64 -13.66 26.29 1.38
CA ARG A 64 -14.30 27.00 2.50
C ARG A 64 -13.38 28.04 3.14
N GLY A 65 -12.15 28.19 2.66
CA GLY A 65 -11.17 29.10 3.24
C GLY A 65 -10.50 28.55 4.51
N GLU A 66 -10.60 27.26 4.78
CA GLU A 66 -9.95 26.63 5.94
C GLU A 66 -8.57 26.13 5.55
N ASN A 67 -7.62 26.17 6.48
CA ASN A 67 -6.29 25.63 6.24
C ASN A 67 -6.32 24.11 6.47
N GLU A 68 -5.72 23.36 5.56
CA GLU A 68 -5.59 21.91 5.64
C GLU A 68 -4.13 21.49 5.50
N HIS A 69 -3.75 20.45 6.24
CA HIS A 69 -2.42 19.83 6.22
C HIS A 69 -2.58 18.34 5.91
N TRP A 70 -2.07 17.90 4.75
CA TRP A 70 -2.29 16.55 4.24
C TRP A 70 -0.97 15.83 4.02
N GLY A 71 -0.95 14.54 4.37
CA GLY A 71 0.11 13.60 4.00
C GLY A 71 -0.30 12.78 2.78
N ILE A 72 0.63 12.58 1.86
CA ILE A 72 0.45 11.83 0.62
C ILE A 72 1.51 10.73 0.59
N GLU A 73 1.07 9.48 0.51
CA GLU A 73 1.94 8.33 0.27
C GLU A 73 2.39 8.30 -1.20
N MET A 74 3.69 8.06 -1.42
CA MET A 74 4.34 8.01 -2.73
C MET A 74 4.85 6.63 -3.10
#